data_AF-A0A1V4Z4R4-F1
#
_entry.id   AF-A0A1V4Z4R4-F1
#
_cell.length_a   1.000
_cell.length_b   1.000
_cell.length_c   1.000
_cell.angle_alpha   90.00
_cell.angle_beta   90.00
_cell.angle_gamma   90.00
#
_symmetry.space_group_name_H-M   'P 1'
#
loop_
_entity.id
_entity.type
_entity.pdbx_description
1 polymer ?
#
loop_
_entity_poly.entity_id
_entity_poly.type
_entity_poly.pdbx_seq_one_letter_code
_entity_poly.pdbx_strand_id
1 'polypeptide(L)'
;MQSCVNKYVRISDISAYMLCPRLAFFRRRQNRHVASMDIVRAAVFKEISRSLAGALATDDPEAAVRTQIEVACGDAEIVYGLPAGPVLEEAIGTARDIITGLDVESKRLGRDVLRAMLSPCERSQAIYSDRLRISGFVDRIVSLDGVRCPVVVCASKPPEAGIFAADRLKLAAAAMLMEEKFETTVGRGMVEYVCGWRIREADVRRYDRMAVLSARNRITQMGSAMPDARRGPWCTGCQYAGACDVRPFLASSLFRPVIFDSSGQRRQETNK
;
A
#
# COMPACT_ATOMS: atom_id res chain seq x y z
N MET A 1 -0.99 -24.08 23.69
CA MET A 1 -1.32 -22.66 23.45
C MET A 1 -1.99 -22.53 22.09
N GLN A 2 -3.31 -22.38 22.04
CA GLN A 2 -4.03 -22.09 20.80
C GLN A 2 -3.58 -20.72 20.28
N SER A 3 -2.89 -20.68 19.15
CA SER A 3 -2.65 -19.42 18.45
C SER A 3 -4.01 -18.86 18.07
N CYS A 4 -4.39 -17.72 18.65
CA CYS A 4 -5.61 -17.01 18.28
C CYS A 4 -5.43 -16.53 16.83
N VAL A 5 -5.84 -17.34 15.86
CA VAL A 5 -5.75 -16.97 14.45
C VAL A 5 -6.74 -15.84 14.23
N ASN A 6 -6.22 -14.65 13.91
CA ASN A 6 -7.05 -13.46 13.67
C ASN A 6 -8.20 -13.80 12.72
N LYS A 7 -9.43 -13.51 13.15
CA LYS A 7 -10.67 -13.78 12.43
C LYS A 7 -10.67 -13.16 11.02
N TYR A 8 -9.94 -12.07 10.83
CA TYR A 8 -9.85 -11.30 9.60
C TYR A 8 -8.43 -11.31 9.01
N VAL A 9 -8.35 -11.35 7.68
CA VAL A 9 -7.09 -11.11 6.96
C VAL A 9 -6.99 -9.62 6.64
N ARG A 10 -5.86 -8.99 6.98
CA ARG A 10 -5.68 -7.56 6.72
C ARG A 10 -5.39 -7.29 5.26
N ILE A 11 -5.87 -6.16 4.73
CA ILE A 11 -5.53 -5.67 3.38
C ILE A 11 -4.00 -5.62 3.19
N SER A 12 -3.26 -5.17 4.22
CA SER A 12 -1.80 -5.11 4.18
C SER A 12 -1.11 -6.48 4.15
N ASP A 13 -1.77 -7.54 4.63
CA ASP A 13 -1.28 -8.91 4.50
C ASP A 13 -1.60 -9.48 3.11
N ILE A 14 -2.72 -9.09 2.52
CA ILE A 14 -3.11 -9.44 1.14
C ILE A 14 -2.12 -8.86 0.13
N SER A 15 -1.77 -7.57 0.26
CA SER A 15 -0.75 -6.97 -0.61
C SER A 15 0.65 -7.55 -0.35
N ALA A 16 0.99 -7.82 0.92
CA ALA A 16 2.26 -8.46 1.26
C ALA A 16 2.39 -9.88 0.68
N TYR A 17 1.29 -10.63 0.60
CA TYR A 17 1.28 -11.97 0.00
C TYR A 17 1.68 -11.93 -1.49
N MET A 18 1.28 -10.89 -2.22
CA MET A 18 1.67 -10.70 -3.62
C MET A 18 3.17 -10.45 -3.79
N LEU A 19 3.80 -9.79 -2.81
CA LEU A 19 5.24 -9.62 -2.80
C LEU A 19 5.94 -10.92 -2.39
N CYS A 20 5.50 -11.52 -1.27
CA CYS A 20 6.07 -12.74 -0.74
C CYS A 20 5.07 -13.46 0.19
N PRO A 21 4.67 -14.71 -0.13
CA PRO A 21 3.83 -15.53 0.74
C PRO A 21 4.40 -15.70 2.16
N ARG A 22 5.73 -15.77 2.29
CA ARG A 22 6.42 -15.87 3.59
C ARG A 22 6.30 -14.59 4.42
N LEU A 23 6.26 -13.42 3.78
CA LEU A 23 6.04 -12.16 4.50
C LEU A 23 4.66 -12.12 5.15
N ALA A 24 3.62 -12.51 4.40
CA ALA A 24 2.25 -12.64 4.94
C ALA A 24 2.19 -13.68 6.08
N PHE A 25 2.91 -14.79 5.93
CA PHE A 25 3.03 -15.82 6.96
C PHE A 25 3.63 -15.30 8.28
N PHE A 26 4.77 -14.60 8.21
CA PHE A 26 5.39 -14.02 9.41
C PHE A 26 4.48 -13.00 10.09
N ARG A 27 3.87 -12.10 9.31
CA ARG A 27 2.94 -11.07 9.80
C ARG A 27 1.71 -11.66 10.48
N ARG A 28 1.18 -12.79 9.99
CA ARG A 28 0.00 -13.44 10.58
C ARG A 28 0.30 -14.09 11.93
N ARG A 29 1.54 -14.55 12.15
CA ARG A 29 1.94 -15.21 13.40
C ARG A 29 2.34 -14.25 14.49
N GLN A 30 2.97 -13.14 14.10
CA GLN A 30 3.24 -12.06 15.03
C GLN A 30 1.92 -11.32 15.25
N ASN A 31 1.15 -11.78 16.24
CA ASN A 31 -0.17 -11.22 16.59
C ASN A 31 -0.11 -9.74 17.04
N ARG A 32 1.11 -9.18 17.13
CA ARG A 32 1.40 -7.75 17.28
C ARG A 32 2.34 -7.33 16.16
N HIS A 33 2.01 -6.24 15.47
CA HIS A 33 3.05 -5.47 14.77
C HIS A 33 4.00 -4.96 15.84
N VAL A 34 5.20 -5.53 15.90
CA VAL A 34 6.32 -4.81 16.49
C VAL A 34 6.49 -3.56 15.62
N ALA A 35 6.49 -2.39 16.25
CA ALA A 35 6.75 -1.15 15.54
C ALA A 35 8.08 -1.33 14.78
N SER A 36 8.06 -1.03 13.49
CA SER A 36 9.25 -1.10 12.64
C SER A 36 9.41 0.22 11.90
N MET A 37 10.63 0.50 11.46
CA MET A 37 10.92 1.71 10.69
C MET A 37 10.05 1.81 9.43
N ASP A 38 9.67 0.68 8.81
CA ASP A 38 8.74 0.67 7.67
C ASP A 38 7.34 1.19 8.04
N ILE A 39 6.87 0.90 9.26
CA ILE A 39 5.56 1.36 9.75
C ILE A 39 5.63 2.86 10.04
N VAL A 40 6.69 3.31 10.72
CA VAL A 40 6.94 4.74 11.00
C VAL A 40 6.99 5.52 9.69
N ARG A 41 7.81 5.05 8.73
CA ARG A 41 7.93 5.65 7.40
C ARG A 41 6.59 5.71 6.69
N ALA A 42 5.83 4.61 6.65
CA ALA A 42 4.51 4.61 6.02
C ALA A 42 3.51 5.56 6.71
N ALA A 43 3.59 5.71 8.03
CA ALA A 43 2.74 6.64 8.78
C ALA A 43 3.08 8.11 8.45
N VAL A 44 4.36 8.47 8.47
CA VAL A 44 4.85 9.81 8.13
C VAL A 44 4.40 10.20 6.72
N PHE A 45 4.66 9.37 5.72
CA PHE A 45 4.27 9.68 4.33
C PHE A 45 2.75 9.75 4.11
N LYS A 46 1.96 9.01 4.89
CA LYS A 46 0.49 9.17 4.88
C LYS A 46 0.06 10.49 5.48
N GLU A 47 0.76 10.99 6.49
CA GLU A 47 0.45 12.28 7.10
C GLU A 47 0.85 13.44 6.18
N ILE A 48 2.03 13.37 5.55
CA ILE A 48 2.43 14.30 4.48
C ILE A 48 1.33 14.37 3.42
N SER A 49 0.87 13.22 2.94
CA SER A 49 -0.20 13.11 1.94
C SER A 49 -1.53 13.75 2.38
N ARG A 50 -1.84 13.76 3.68
CA ARG A 50 -3.05 14.43 4.22
C ARG A 50 -2.91 15.94 4.26
N SER A 51 -1.70 16.46 4.47
CA SER A 51 -1.46 17.89 4.59
C SER A 51 -1.29 18.60 3.25
N LEU A 52 -1.08 17.87 2.14
CA LEU A 52 -0.84 18.44 0.80
C LEU A 52 -1.93 19.42 0.35
N ALA A 53 -3.21 19.12 0.61
CA ALA A 53 -4.31 20.01 0.24
C ALA A 53 -4.19 21.39 0.90
N GLY A 54 -3.74 21.42 2.16
CA GLY A 54 -3.49 22.65 2.91
C GLY A 54 -2.20 23.34 2.48
N ALA A 55 -1.13 22.57 2.26
CA ALA A 55 0.16 23.10 1.82
C ALA A 55 0.07 23.78 0.44
N LEU A 56 -0.75 23.27 -0.47
CA LEU A 56 -0.96 23.92 -1.78
C LEU A 56 -1.76 25.22 -1.73
N ALA A 57 -2.39 25.51 -0.60
CA ALA A 57 -3.15 26.75 -0.40
C ALA A 57 -2.29 27.88 0.20
N THR A 58 -1.01 27.63 0.50
CA THR A 58 -0.08 28.63 1.04
C THR A 58 0.71 29.32 -0.08
N ASP A 59 1.32 30.47 0.24
CA ASP A 59 2.19 31.22 -0.68
C ASP A 59 3.52 30.49 -0.95
N ASP A 60 3.99 29.69 0.02
CA ASP A 60 5.16 28.82 -0.11
C ASP A 60 4.81 27.36 0.22
N PRO A 61 4.39 26.56 -0.79
CA PRO A 61 4.04 25.16 -0.60
C PRO A 61 5.22 24.27 -0.20
N GLU A 62 6.45 24.58 -0.64
CA GLU A 62 7.63 23.75 -0.29
C GLU A 62 7.95 23.91 1.21
N ALA A 63 7.98 25.14 1.71
CA ALA A 63 8.14 25.39 3.14
C ALA A 63 7.02 24.77 3.96
N ALA A 64 5.76 24.90 3.52
CA ALA A 64 4.63 24.28 4.19
C ALA A 64 4.75 22.75 4.27
N VAL A 65 5.12 22.08 3.18
CA VAL A 65 5.36 20.62 3.18
C VAL A 65 6.50 20.24 4.13
N ARG A 66 7.61 21.00 4.16
CA ARG A 66 8.73 20.75 5.08
C ARG A 66 8.29 20.83 6.55
N THR A 67 7.53 21.85 6.93
CA THR A 67 6.97 21.95 8.28
C THR A 67 6.08 20.75 8.62
N GLN A 68 5.25 20.31 7.68
CA GLN A 68 4.38 19.15 7.90
C GLN A 68 5.17 17.83 8.00
N ILE A 69 6.30 17.70 7.30
CA ILE A 69 7.22 16.57 7.45
C ILE A 69 7.78 16.52 8.88
N GLU A 70 8.25 17.64 9.41
CA GLU A 70 8.80 17.73 10.77
C GLU A 70 7.76 17.37 11.82
N VAL A 71 6.55 17.93 11.71
CA VAL A 71 5.41 17.61 12.59
C VAL A 71 5.07 16.12 12.52
N ALA A 72 4.91 15.56 11.32
CA ALA A 72 4.59 14.14 11.14
C ALA A 72 5.66 13.21 11.73
N CYS A 73 6.94 13.58 11.63
CA CYS A 73 8.03 12.82 12.24
C CYS A 73 7.97 12.89 13.76
N GLY A 74 7.80 14.08 14.35
CA GLY A 74 7.67 14.24 15.79
C GLY A 74 6.49 13.45 16.38
N ASP A 75 5.33 13.51 15.73
CA ASP A 75 4.15 12.74 16.12
C ASP A 75 4.41 11.23 16.03
N ALA A 76 5.13 10.78 14.99
CA ALA A 76 5.46 9.37 14.83
C ALA A 76 6.41 8.86 15.92
N GLU A 77 7.37 9.66 16.38
CA GLU A 77 8.23 9.28 17.50
C GLU A 77 7.42 9.07 18.78
N ILE A 78 6.46 9.95 19.06
CA ILE A 78 5.56 9.84 20.22
C ILE A 78 4.67 8.60 20.10
N VAL A 79 4.06 8.36 18.93
CA VAL A 79 3.08 7.28 18.72
C VAL A 79 3.74 5.90 18.68
N TYR A 80 4.89 5.78 18.03
CA TYR A 80 5.53 4.48 17.79
C TYR A 80 6.71 4.20 18.73
N GLY A 81 7.22 5.19 19.45
CA GLY A 81 8.37 5.05 20.35
C GLY A 81 9.67 4.69 19.63
N LEU A 82 9.80 5.07 18.35
CA LEU A 82 10.96 4.79 17.51
C LEU A 82 11.53 6.10 16.95
N PRO A 83 12.86 6.23 16.80
CA PRO A 83 13.47 7.43 16.27
C PRO A 83 13.09 7.64 14.79
N ALA A 84 12.55 8.80 14.46
CA ALA A 84 12.13 9.17 13.12
C ALA A 84 13.23 9.89 12.32
N GLY A 85 14.38 10.20 12.91
CA GLY A 85 15.50 10.91 12.26
C GLY A 85 15.84 10.43 10.83
N PRO A 86 16.03 9.12 10.58
CA PRO A 86 16.29 8.62 9.22
C PRO A 86 15.13 8.86 8.24
N VAL A 87 13.89 8.79 8.73
CA VAL A 87 12.68 9.06 7.94
C VAL A 87 12.53 10.55 7.67
N LEU A 88 12.89 11.40 8.63
CA LEU A 88 12.91 12.85 8.50
C LEU A 88 13.87 13.28 7.39
N GLU A 89 15.11 12.79 7.41
CA GLU A 89 16.11 13.08 6.38
C GLU A 89 15.61 12.65 4.98
N GLU A 90 15.08 11.43 4.87
CA GLU A 90 14.48 10.93 3.63
C GLU A 90 13.33 11.84 3.16
N ALA A 91 12.37 12.13 4.04
CA ALA A 91 11.17 12.89 3.70
C ALA A 91 11.51 14.31 3.26
N ILE A 92 12.41 15.00 3.99
CA ILE A 92 12.91 16.33 3.59
C ILE A 92 13.56 16.28 2.21
N GLY A 93 14.37 15.24 1.93
CA GLY A 93 14.98 15.04 0.62
C GLY A 93 13.97 14.89 -0.51
N THR A 94 12.74 14.46 -0.22
CA THR A 94 11.66 14.32 -1.21
C THR A 94 10.70 15.51 -1.32
N ALA A 95 10.82 16.53 -0.45
CA ALA A 95 9.86 17.65 -0.40
C ALA A 95 9.72 18.37 -1.76
N ARG A 96 10.84 18.69 -2.41
CA ARG A 96 10.84 19.33 -3.74
C ARG A 96 10.25 18.44 -4.83
N ASP A 97 10.57 17.15 -4.80
CA ASP A 97 10.03 16.16 -5.74
C ASP A 97 8.50 16.03 -5.59
N ILE A 98 7.99 16.13 -4.36
CA ILE A 98 6.54 16.12 -4.07
C ILE A 98 5.87 17.34 -4.73
N ILE A 99 6.40 18.54 -4.49
CA ILE A 99 5.84 19.78 -5.06
C ILE A 99 5.90 19.77 -6.59
N THR A 100 7.03 19.31 -7.15
CA THR A 100 7.20 19.20 -8.60
C THR A 100 6.20 18.21 -9.21
N GLY A 101 6.01 17.05 -8.57
CA GLY A 101 5.02 16.06 -9.01
C GLY A 101 3.59 16.59 -8.95
N LEU A 102 3.24 17.32 -7.88
CA LEU A 102 1.95 17.99 -7.74
C LEU A 102 1.70 19.01 -8.86
N ASP A 103 2.68 19.84 -9.19
CA ASP A 103 2.57 20.83 -10.28
C ASP A 103 2.37 20.15 -11.66
N VAL A 104 3.14 19.09 -11.95
CA VAL A 104 2.99 18.31 -13.19
C VAL A 104 1.58 17.73 -13.29
N GLU A 105 1.08 17.13 -12.22
CA GLU A 105 -0.25 16.51 -12.22
C GLU A 105 -1.38 17.54 -12.18
N SER A 106 -1.16 18.70 -11.55
CA SER A 106 -2.06 19.85 -11.60
C SER A 106 -2.25 20.35 -13.03
N LYS A 107 -1.17 20.43 -13.81
CA LYS A 107 -1.21 20.75 -15.24
C LYS A 107 -1.90 19.67 -16.08
N ARG A 108 -1.75 18.39 -15.70
CA ARG A 108 -2.33 17.25 -16.41
C ARG A 108 -3.83 17.07 -16.15
N LEU A 109 -4.27 17.21 -14.90
CA LEU A 109 -5.64 16.92 -14.45
C LEU A 109 -6.51 18.18 -14.35
N GLY A 110 -5.88 19.35 -14.17
CA GLY A 110 -6.55 20.58 -13.76
C GLY A 110 -6.56 20.72 -12.24
N ARG A 111 -6.44 21.97 -11.78
CA ARG A 111 -6.33 22.35 -10.36
C ARG A 111 -7.52 21.87 -9.52
N ASP A 112 -8.73 22.04 -10.01
CA ASP A 112 -9.95 21.71 -9.25
C ASP A 112 -10.10 20.19 -9.07
N VAL A 113 -9.79 19.42 -10.12
CA VAL A 113 -9.80 17.95 -10.08
C VAL A 113 -8.74 17.45 -9.09
N LEU A 114 -7.52 17.95 -9.19
CA LEU A 114 -6.45 17.61 -8.25
C LEU A 114 -6.85 17.92 -6.81
N ARG A 115 -7.43 19.10 -6.56
CA ARG A 115 -7.90 19.51 -5.24
C ARG A 115 -8.98 18.56 -4.70
N ALA A 116 -9.93 18.13 -5.54
CA ALA A 116 -10.94 17.15 -5.16
C ALA A 116 -10.33 15.78 -4.79
N MET A 117 -9.25 15.36 -5.48
CA MET A 117 -8.54 14.11 -5.15
C MET A 117 -7.70 14.20 -3.87
N LEU A 118 -7.25 15.40 -3.50
CA LEU A 118 -6.52 15.64 -2.24
C LEU A 118 -7.44 15.90 -1.05
N SER A 119 -8.69 16.31 -1.29
CA SER A 119 -9.65 16.67 -0.25
C SER A 119 -10.56 15.49 0.11
N PRO A 120 -10.35 14.80 1.25
CA PRO A 120 -11.22 13.72 1.68
C PRO A 120 -12.65 14.18 1.96
N CYS A 121 -13.64 13.39 1.54
CA CYS A 121 -14.99 13.48 2.12
C CYS A 121 -15.09 12.66 3.42
N GLU A 122 -14.26 11.62 3.58
CA GLU A 122 -14.07 10.91 4.84
C GLU A 122 -12.59 10.69 5.11
N ARG A 123 -12.19 10.88 6.38
CA ARG A 123 -10.81 10.64 6.84
C ARG A 123 -10.50 9.14 6.89
N SER A 124 -9.21 8.82 7.04
CA SER A 124 -8.71 7.45 7.19
C SER A 124 -9.53 6.66 8.20
N GLN A 125 -10.06 5.50 7.79
CA GLN A 125 -10.93 4.70 8.65
C GLN A 125 -10.61 3.21 8.58
N ALA A 126 -10.67 2.56 9.74
CA ALA A 126 -10.64 1.11 9.86
C ALA A 126 -12.01 0.53 9.45
N ILE A 127 -12.00 -0.38 8.49
CA ILE A 127 -13.18 -1.07 7.97
C ILE A 127 -12.96 -2.58 8.11
N TYR A 128 -14.02 -3.29 8.46
CA TYR A 128 -14.03 -4.73 8.66
C TYR A 128 -15.22 -5.32 7.92
N SER A 129 -15.03 -6.47 7.30
CA SER A 129 -16.09 -7.23 6.64
C SER A 129 -16.12 -8.65 7.20
N ASP A 130 -17.25 -9.01 7.80
CA ASP A 130 -17.49 -10.37 8.28
C ASP A 130 -17.71 -11.34 7.11
N ARG A 131 -18.40 -10.89 6.07
CA ARG A 131 -18.69 -11.68 4.87
C ARG A 131 -17.40 -12.02 4.11
N LEU A 132 -16.54 -11.03 3.91
CA LEU A 132 -15.26 -11.21 3.21
C LEU A 132 -14.17 -11.77 4.14
N ARG A 133 -14.33 -11.69 5.46
CA ARG A 133 -13.26 -11.96 6.45
C ARG A 133 -12.00 -11.13 6.16
N ILE A 134 -12.19 -9.88 5.74
CA ILE A 134 -11.12 -8.94 5.42
C ILE A 134 -11.26 -7.73 6.35
N SER A 135 -10.13 -7.15 6.75
CA SER A 135 -10.09 -5.89 7.49
C SER A 135 -8.97 -4.98 6.99
N GLY A 136 -9.06 -3.70 7.25
CA GLY A 136 -7.97 -2.79 6.91
C GLY A 136 -8.33 -1.33 7.08
N PHE A 137 -7.33 -0.48 6.88
CA PHE A 137 -7.53 0.96 6.79
C PHE A 137 -7.66 1.38 5.34
N VAL A 138 -8.67 2.19 5.05
CA VAL A 138 -8.74 2.96 3.80
C VAL A 138 -8.09 4.31 4.08
N ASP A 139 -6.99 4.62 3.38
CA ASP A 139 -6.12 5.74 3.72
C ASP A 139 -6.83 7.10 3.52
N ARG A 140 -7.62 7.23 2.45
CA ARG A 140 -8.47 8.39 2.18
C ARG A 140 -9.67 7.97 1.32
N ILE A 141 -10.83 8.60 1.54
CA ILE A 141 -12.02 8.46 0.69
C ILE A 141 -12.37 9.83 0.12
N VAL A 142 -12.52 9.90 -1.19
CA VAL A 142 -12.87 11.12 -1.93
C VAL A 142 -14.17 10.92 -2.69
N SER A 143 -14.86 12.03 -2.98
CA SER A 143 -16.07 12.02 -3.81
C SER A 143 -15.74 12.63 -5.17
N LEU A 144 -15.71 11.79 -6.20
CA LEU A 144 -15.53 12.22 -7.59
C LEU A 144 -16.82 11.98 -8.37
N ASP A 145 -17.42 13.04 -8.91
CA ASP A 145 -18.70 12.98 -9.64
C ASP A 145 -19.83 12.36 -8.80
N GLY A 146 -19.84 12.63 -7.50
CA GLY A 146 -20.80 12.04 -6.54
C GLY A 146 -20.52 10.58 -6.16
N VAL A 147 -19.46 9.96 -6.70
CA VAL A 147 -19.07 8.57 -6.40
C VAL A 147 -17.93 8.55 -5.39
N ARG A 148 -18.13 7.81 -4.29
CA ARG A 148 -17.08 7.58 -3.28
C ARG A 148 -16.01 6.64 -3.83
N CYS A 149 -14.76 7.10 -3.85
CA CYS A 149 -13.62 6.38 -4.37
C CYS A 149 -12.54 6.23 -3.29
N PRO A 150 -11.97 5.02 -3.06
CA PRO A 150 -10.81 4.85 -2.21
C PRO A 150 -9.56 5.44 -2.87
N VAL A 151 -8.73 6.08 -2.05
CA VAL A 151 -7.35 6.40 -2.40
C VAL A 151 -6.42 5.60 -1.48
N VAL A 152 -5.55 4.80 -2.09
CA VAL A 152 -4.48 4.08 -1.40
C VAL A 152 -3.22 4.93 -1.46
N VAL A 153 -2.64 5.23 -0.30
CA VAL A 153 -1.43 6.06 -0.20
C VAL A 153 -0.21 5.17 -0.04
N CYS A 154 0.76 5.35 -0.92
CA CYS A 154 2.01 4.60 -0.99
C CYS A 154 3.20 5.52 -0.73
N ALA A 155 4.03 5.15 0.25
CA ALA A 155 5.30 5.80 0.57
C ALA A 155 6.39 5.35 -0.41
N SER A 156 6.17 5.43 -1.72
CA SER A 156 7.15 5.02 -2.72
C SER A 156 7.08 5.92 -3.94
N LYS A 157 8.11 5.85 -4.79
CA LYS A 157 8.04 6.40 -6.14
C LYS A 157 7.03 5.61 -6.98
N PRO A 158 6.36 6.27 -7.95
CA PRO A 158 5.49 5.56 -8.88
C PRO A 158 6.30 4.63 -9.79
N PRO A 159 5.72 3.52 -10.29
CA PRO A 159 6.31 2.78 -11.40
C PRO A 159 6.31 3.66 -12.65
N GLU A 160 7.19 3.31 -13.61
CA GLU A 160 7.27 3.97 -14.92
C GLU A 160 5.88 4.02 -15.61
N ALA A 161 5.22 2.86 -15.68
CA ALA A 161 3.88 2.70 -16.22
C ALA A 161 2.96 1.92 -15.28
N GLY A 162 1.66 2.21 -15.34
CA GLY A 162 0.64 1.48 -14.59
C GLY A 162 0.73 1.65 -13.07
N ILE A 163 0.25 0.65 -12.33
CA ILE A 163 0.23 0.60 -10.87
C ILE A 163 0.89 -0.71 -10.46
N PHE A 164 1.69 -0.73 -9.39
CA PHE A 164 2.27 -1.97 -8.90
C PHE A 164 1.16 -2.99 -8.57
N ALA A 165 1.38 -4.27 -8.90
CA ALA A 165 0.36 -5.31 -8.71
C ALA A 165 -0.11 -5.41 -7.24
N ALA A 166 0.78 -5.24 -6.28
CA ALA A 166 0.45 -5.26 -4.85
C ALA A 166 -0.45 -4.07 -4.44
N ASP A 167 -0.20 -2.88 -4.99
CA ASP A 167 -1.00 -1.67 -4.73
C ASP A 167 -2.36 -1.76 -5.40
N ARG A 168 -2.42 -2.29 -6.62
CA ARG A 168 -3.67 -2.58 -7.33
C ARG A 168 -4.55 -3.54 -6.53
N LEU A 169 -3.94 -4.56 -5.91
CA LEU A 169 -4.67 -5.49 -5.05
C LEU A 169 -5.13 -4.83 -3.74
N LYS A 170 -4.29 -3.96 -3.14
CA LYS A 170 -4.63 -3.14 -1.98
C LYS A 170 -5.83 -2.23 -2.28
N LEU A 171 -5.84 -1.60 -3.45
CA LEU A 171 -6.94 -0.76 -3.93
C LEU A 171 -8.24 -1.55 -4.09
N ALA A 172 -8.18 -2.71 -4.74
CA ALA A 172 -9.35 -3.57 -4.92
C ALA A 172 -9.92 -4.05 -3.58
N ALA A 173 -9.07 -4.42 -2.63
CA ALA A 173 -9.52 -4.83 -1.30
C ALA A 173 -10.15 -3.67 -0.52
N ALA A 174 -9.59 -2.45 -0.64
CA ALA A 174 -10.18 -1.24 -0.05
C ALA A 174 -11.57 -0.93 -0.65
N ALA A 175 -11.70 -1.02 -1.97
CA ALA A 175 -12.98 -0.87 -2.65
C ALA A 175 -14.02 -1.88 -2.16
N MET A 176 -13.67 -3.18 -2.07
CA MET A 176 -14.58 -4.21 -1.58
C MET A 176 -15.03 -3.98 -0.12
N LEU A 177 -14.15 -3.45 0.75
CA LEU A 177 -14.54 -3.08 2.11
C LEU A 177 -15.50 -1.89 2.13
N MET A 178 -15.26 -0.89 1.28
CA MET A 178 -16.15 0.26 1.13
C MET A 178 -17.52 -0.14 0.58
N GLU A 179 -17.58 -1.05 -0.40
CA GLU A 179 -18.84 -1.56 -0.97
C GLU A 179 -19.74 -2.16 0.12
N GLU A 180 -19.16 -2.92 1.05
CA GLU A 180 -19.90 -3.51 2.17
C GLU A 180 -20.29 -2.49 3.25
N LYS A 181 -19.38 -1.57 3.61
CA LYS A 181 -19.65 -0.58 4.66
C LYS A 181 -20.71 0.44 4.24
N PHE A 182 -20.68 0.89 2.98
CA PHE A 182 -21.53 1.96 2.49
C PHE A 182 -22.68 1.47 1.61
N GLU A 183 -22.86 0.15 1.49
CA GLU A 183 -23.92 -0.47 0.70
C GLU A 183 -24.00 0.10 -0.73
N THR A 184 -22.83 0.24 -1.35
CA THR A 184 -22.67 0.88 -2.66
C THR A 184 -21.74 0.08 -3.56
N THR A 185 -21.65 0.45 -4.83
CA THR A 185 -20.69 -0.13 -5.79
C THR A 185 -19.49 0.78 -5.95
N VAL A 186 -18.27 0.23 -5.87
CA VAL A 186 -17.03 0.99 -6.04
C VAL A 186 -16.29 0.43 -7.25
N GLY A 187 -16.55 1.06 -8.40
CA GLY A 187 -16.01 0.62 -9.70
C GLY A 187 -14.58 1.11 -9.99
N ARG A 188 -14.12 2.15 -9.30
CA ARG A 188 -12.81 2.80 -9.51
C ARG A 188 -12.20 3.27 -8.20
N GLY A 189 -10.91 3.54 -8.23
CA GLY A 189 -10.21 4.26 -7.16
C GLY A 189 -8.82 4.67 -7.59
N MET A 190 -8.02 5.17 -6.66
CA MET A 190 -6.71 5.75 -6.96
C MET A 190 -5.60 5.20 -6.09
N VAL A 191 -4.39 5.18 -6.64
CA VAL A 191 -3.15 4.97 -5.90
C VAL A 191 -2.33 6.26 -5.98
N GLU A 192 -2.03 6.82 -4.80
CA GLU A 192 -1.17 7.98 -4.64
C GLU A 192 0.23 7.52 -4.24
N TYR A 193 1.22 7.84 -5.08
CA TYR A 193 2.62 7.63 -4.82
C TYR A 193 3.23 8.93 -4.30
N VAL A 194 3.48 9.01 -2.99
CA VAL A 194 3.85 10.28 -2.35
C VAL A 194 5.26 10.72 -2.77
N CYS A 195 6.23 9.81 -2.80
CA CYS A 195 7.59 10.17 -3.20
C CYS A 195 7.62 10.52 -4.70
N GLY A 196 7.87 11.79 -5.04
CA GLY A 196 7.77 12.29 -6.43
C GLY A 196 6.34 12.51 -6.92
N TRP A 197 5.38 12.55 -6.00
CA TRP A 197 3.95 12.78 -6.15
C TRP A 197 3.34 12.44 -7.51
N ARG A 198 2.63 11.31 -7.57
CA ARG A 198 1.81 10.95 -8.72
C ARG A 198 0.56 10.22 -8.26
N ILE A 199 -0.59 10.56 -8.85
CA ILE A 199 -1.84 9.85 -8.61
C ILE A 199 -2.24 9.06 -9.86
N ARG A 200 -2.60 7.79 -9.67
CA ARG A 200 -3.01 6.91 -10.76
C ARG A 200 -4.38 6.32 -10.47
N GLU A 201 -5.32 6.57 -11.37
CA GLU A 201 -6.64 5.98 -11.34
C GLU A 201 -6.62 4.55 -11.90
N ALA A 202 -7.46 3.68 -11.35
CA ALA A 202 -7.70 2.36 -11.90
C ALA A 202 -9.13 1.89 -11.65
N ASP A 203 -9.69 1.21 -12.66
CA ASP A 203 -10.89 0.41 -12.50
C ASP A 203 -10.61 -0.74 -11.54
N VAL A 204 -11.53 -0.96 -10.61
CA VAL A 204 -11.57 -2.17 -9.80
C VAL A 204 -12.35 -3.20 -10.61
N ARG A 205 -11.66 -4.16 -11.23
CA ARG A 205 -12.30 -5.15 -12.12
C ARG A 205 -12.65 -6.43 -11.36
N ARG A 206 -13.43 -7.31 -12.00
CA ARG A 206 -13.77 -8.63 -11.45
C ARG A 206 -12.52 -9.46 -11.14
N TYR A 207 -11.52 -9.43 -12.04
CA TYR A 207 -10.25 -10.14 -11.84
C TYR A 207 -9.50 -9.67 -10.59
N ASP A 208 -9.49 -8.35 -10.33
CA ASP A 208 -8.86 -7.79 -9.14
C ASP A 208 -9.53 -8.28 -7.85
N ARG A 209 -10.88 -8.28 -7.82
CA ARG A 209 -11.66 -8.81 -6.67
C ARG A 209 -11.40 -10.30 -6.45
N MET A 210 -11.35 -11.09 -7.52
CA MET A 210 -11.02 -12.52 -7.43
C MET A 210 -9.61 -12.76 -6.91
N ALA A 211 -8.64 -11.93 -7.32
CA ALA A 211 -7.29 -12.00 -6.81
C ALA A 211 -7.22 -11.69 -5.30
N VAL A 212 -8.01 -10.71 -4.82
CA VAL A 212 -8.11 -10.39 -3.38
C VAL A 212 -8.61 -11.61 -2.60
N LEU A 213 -9.71 -12.20 -3.06
CA LEU A 213 -10.30 -13.38 -2.40
C LEU A 213 -9.37 -14.60 -2.45
N SER A 214 -8.67 -14.78 -3.56
CA SER A 214 -7.68 -15.85 -3.74
C SER A 214 -6.52 -15.70 -2.76
N ALA A 215 -5.92 -14.51 -2.68
CA ALA A 215 -4.86 -14.21 -1.71
C ALA A 215 -5.36 -14.38 -0.26
N ARG A 216 -6.54 -13.85 0.07
CA ARG A 216 -7.19 -14.03 1.39
C ARG A 216 -7.34 -15.50 1.74
N ASN A 217 -7.86 -16.31 0.84
CA ASN A 217 -8.06 -17.75 1.06
C ASN A 217 -6.72 -18.45 1.33
N ARG A 218 -5.70 -18.19 0.51
CA ARG A 218 -4.36 -18.77 0.68
C ARG A 218 -3.73 -18.37 2.00
N ILE A 219 -3.85 -17.11 2.41
CA ILE A 219 -3.36 -16.62 3.70
C ILE A 219 -4.10 -17.32 4.85
N THR A 220 -5.41 -17.56 4.73
CA THR A 220 -6.22 -18.28 5.74
C THR A 220 -5.89 -19.76 5.85
N GLN A 221 -5.50 -20.38 4.74
CA GLN A 221 -5.08 -21.78 4.70
C GLN A 221 -3.64 -21.99 5.19
N MET A 222 -2.88 -20.93 5.48
CA MET A 222 -1.54 -21.06 6.03
C MET A 222 -1.60 -21.69 7.42
N GLY A 223 -1.17 -22.96 7.51
CA GLY A 223 -1.04 -23.70 8.76
C GLY A 223 0.25 -23.38 9.51
N SER A 224 0.83 -24.41 10.15
CA SER A 224 2.09 -24.34 10.90
C SER A 224 3.35 -24.30 10.01
N ALA A 225 3.27 -24.78 8.77
CA ALA A 225 4.37 -24.80 7.82
C ALA A 225 4.52 -23.48 7.04
N MET A 226 5.76 -23.02 6.87
CA MET A 226 6.09 -21.82 6.09
C MET A 226 5.83 -22.08 4.59
N PRO A 227 5.14 -21.18 3.88
CA PRO A 227 4.85 -21.39 2.46
C PRO A 227 6.12 -21.28 1.61
N ASP A 228 6.11 -21.95 0.46
CA ASP A 228 7.17 -21.78 -0.53
C ASP A 228 7.16 -20.37 -1.13
N ALA A 229 8.35 -19.82 -1.30
CA ALA A 229 8.58 -18.54 -1.97
C ALA A 229 9.95 -18.55 -2.63
N ARG A 230 10.08 -17.85 -3.75
CA ARG A 230 11.38 -17.61 -4.42
C ARG A 230 12.05 -16.38 -3.79
N ARG A 231 13.39 -16.36 -3.81
CA ARG A 231 14.15 -15.14 -3.48
C ARG A 231 13.89 -14.10 -4.58
N GLY A 232 13.78 -12.84 -4.18
CA GLY A 232 13.61 -11.71 -5.09
C GLY A 232 14.20 -10.43 -4.50
N PRO A 233 14.17 -9.30 -5.24
CA PRO A 233 14.75 -8.03 -4.79
C PRO A 233 14.24 -7.53 -3.43
N TRP A 234 12.97 -7.83 -3.10
CA TRP A 234 12.36 -7.50 -1.81
C TRP A 234 12.94 -8.28 -0.62
N CYS A 235 13.83 -9.26 -0.84
CA CYS A 235 14.49 -9.98 0.25
C CYS A 235 15.60 -9.16 0.93
N THR A 236 16.29 -8.28 0.20
CA THR A 236 17.48 -7.56 0.70
C THR A 236 17.16 -6.61 1.87
N GLY A 237 15.94 -6.07 1.92
CA GLY A 237 15.45 -5.22 3.01
C GLY A 237 14.36 -5.89 3.87
N CYS A 238 14.14 -7.20 3.75
CA CYS A 238 13.07 -7.85 4.48
C CYS A 238 13.42 -7.98 5.97
N GLN A 239 12.60 -7.40 6.85
CA GLN A 239 12.76 -7.49 8.31
C GLN A 239 12.78 -8.92 8.88
N TYR A 240 12.36 -9.91 8.09
CA TYR A 240 12.35 -11.32 8.46
C TYR A 240 13.48 -12.14 7.82
N ALA A 241 14.44 -11.50 7.14
CA ALA A 241 15.51 -12.22 6.44
C ALA A 241 16.26 -13.21 7.34
N GLY A 242 16.56 -12.83 8.59
CA GLY A 242 17.24 -13.70 9.56
C GLY A 242 16.41 -14.92 10.02
N ALA A 243 15.09 -14.84 9.98
CA ALA A 243 14.18 -15.95 10.31
C ALA A 243 13.69 -16.72 9.06
N CYS A 244 14.05 -16.26 7.86
CA CYS A 244 13.60 -16.81 6.59
C CYS A 244 14.60 -17.85 6.06
N ASP A 245 14.42 -19.11 6.47
CA ASP A 245 15.20 -20.22 5.91
C ASP A 245 14.64 -20.61 4.53
N VAL A 246 15.22 -20.05 3.47
CA VAL A 246 14.96 -20.49 2.10
C VAL A 246 15.90 -21.64 1.80
N ARG A 247 15.49 -22.87 2.11
CA ARG A 247 16.16 -24.05 1.56
C ARG A 247 16.07 -23.97 0.02
N PRO A 248 17.19 -23.97 -0.72
CA PRO A 248 17.13 -24.11 -2.16
C PRO A 248 16.59 -25.51 -2.47
N PHE A 249 15.34 -25.60 -2.93
CA PHE A 249 14.80 -26.87 -3.39
C PHE A 249 15.53 -27.28 -4.68
N LEU A 250 16.16 -28.46 -4.66
CA LEU A 250 16.88 -29.07 -5.80
C LEU A 250 15.98 -29.35 -7.03
N ALA A 251 14.65 -29.21 -6.90
CA ALA A 251 13.67 -29.49 -7.96
C ALA A 251 12.98 -28.23 -8.51
N SER A 252 13.72 -27.12 -8.63
CA SER A 252 13.20 -25.82 -9.13
C SER A 252 12.78 -25.81 -10.61
N SER A 253 12.94 -26.92 -11.33
CA SER A 253 12.64 -27.10 -12.75
C SER A 253 11.25 -27.68 -13.08
N LEU A 254 10.55 -28.33 -12.14
CA LEU A 254 9.35 -29.12 -12.46
C LEU A 254 8.01 -28.42 -12.21
N PHE A 255 7.99 -27.30 -11.50
CA PHE A 255 6.78 -26.49 -11.33
C PHE A 255 7.08 -25.04 -11.69
N ARG A 256 6.73 -24.67 -12.93
CA ARG A 256 6.69 -23.29 -13.45
C ARG A 256 5.27 -22.73 -13.30
N PRO A 257 4.91 -22.10 -12.18
CA PRO A 257 3.73 -21.24 -12.16
C PRO A 257 3.99 -19.99 -13.03
N VAL A 258 2.93 -19.49 -13.67
CA VAL A 258 2.96 -18.33 -14.55
C VAL A 258 3.39 -17.09 -13.77
N ILE A 259 4.55 -16.52 -14.13
CA ILE A 259 5.06 -15.27 -13.56
C ILE A 259 4.61 -14.11 -14.45
N PHE A 260 4.07 -13.08 -13.79
CA PHE A 260 3.88 -11.76 -14.38
C PHE A 260 5.07 -10.89 -13.94
N ASP A 261 5.62 -10.09 -14.85
CA ASP A 261 6.67 -9.13 -14.52
C ASP A 261 6.13 -7.94 -13.70
N SER A 262 7.02 -7.00 -13.37
CA SER A 262 6.69 -5.75 -12.66
C SER A 262 5.66 -4.87 -13.37
N SER A 263 5.32 -5.15 -14.62
CA SER A 263 4.28 -4.49 -15.41
C SER A 263 2.96 -5.28 -15.50
N GLY A 264 2.91 -6.48 -14.91
CA GLY A 264 1.73 -7.35 -14.97
C GLY A 264 1.57 -8.09 -16.30
N GLN A 265 2.62 -8.17 -17.15
CA GLN A 265 2.62 -8.97 -18.37
C GLN A 265 3.24 -10.35 -18.15
N ARG A 266 2.72 -11.36 -18.85
CA ARG A 266 3.24 -12.73 -18.83
C ARG A 266 4.62 -12.70 -19.48
N ARG A 267 5.69 -13.00 -18.73
CA ARG A 267 7.03 -13.14 -19.34
C ARG A 267 7.01 -14.26 -20.38
N GLN A 268 7.14 -13.91 -21.66
CA GLN A 268 7.67 -14.84 -22.67
C GLN A 268 9.19 -14.72 -22.62
N GLU A 269 9.87 -15.75 -22.10
CA GLU A 269 11.33 -15.80 -22.19
C GLU A 269 11.73 -16.65 -23.39
N THR A 270 12.46 -16.01 -24.30
CA THR A 270 13.24 -16.60 -25.38
C THR A 270 14.30 -17.55 -24.83
N ASN A 271 14.35 -18.77 -25.37
CA ASN A 271 15.38 -19.78 -25.08
C ASN A 271 16.79 -19.25 -25.39
N LYS A 272 17.66 -19.20 -24.37
CA LYS A 272 19.09 -19.56 -24.45
C LYS A 272 19.53 -20.14 -23.12
#